data_AF-A0A3M0A775-F1
#
_entry.id   AF-A0A3M0A775-F1
#
_cell.length_a   1.000
_cell.length_b   1.000
_cell.length_c   1.000
_cell.angle_alpha   90.00
_cell.angle_beta   90.00
_cell.angle_gamma   90.00
#
_symmetry.space_group_name_H-M   'P 1'
#
loop_
_entity.id
_entity.type
_entity.pdbx_description
1 polymer ?
#
loop_
_entity_poly.entity_id
_entity_poly.type
_entity_poly.pdbx_seq_one_letter_code
_entity_poly.pdbx_strand_id
1 'polypeptide(L)'
;MKTFKLENEPKIESGFRTPNDYFENFSVKMMERLPASEPKVISIFQKRKTLFMMIAAILVLALMIPIIANWSQNKQELDSVALENYITYQSNVNQYDLINELETEDISKIKINVAIEDKAIEDVLAMNSNLENLLLE
;
A
#
# COMPACT_ATOMS: atom_id res chain seq x y z
N MET A 1 71.74 81.79 25.73
CA MET A 1 70.72 80.72 25.83
C MET A 1 70.43 80.48 27.31
N LYS A 2 69.15 80.48 27.73
CA LYS A 2 68.79 80.18 29.12
C LYS A 2 68.91 78.67 29.39
N THR A 3 69.43 78.29 30.55
CA THR A 3 69.62 76.88 30.95
C THR A 3 68.26 76.24 31.24
N PHE A 4 67.90 75.21 30.48
CA PHE A 4 66.68 74.43 30.70
C PHE A 4 66.87 73.53 31.94
N LYS A 5 66.13 73.80 33.03
CA LYS A 5 66.20 73.05 34.30
C LYS A 5 64.99 72.13 34.40
N LEU A 6 65.18 70.82 34.19
CA LEU A 6 64.09 69.82 34.16
C LEU A 6 63.44 69.54 35.52
N GLU A 7 64.09 69.91 36.61
CA GLU A 7 63.77 69.42 37.95
C GLU A 7 62.79 70.28 38.76
N ASN A 8 62.38 71.45 38.25
CA ASN A 8 61.54 72.40 39.00
C ASN A 8 60.26 72.87 38.26
N GLU A 9 59.88 72.25 37.14
CA GLU A 9 58.62 72.57 36.45
C GLU A 9 57.58 71.44 36.59
N PRO A 10 56.28 71.77 36.72
CA PRO A 10 55.22 70.77 36.82
C PRO A 10 55.21 69.92 35.54
N LYS A 11 55.37 68.61 35.72
CA LYS A 11 55.41 67.64 34.63
C LYS A 11 54.09 67.73 33.84
N ILE A 12 54.17 68.12 32.58
CA ILE A 12 53.01 68.24 31.69
C ILE A 12 52.39 66.84 31.57
N GLU A 13 51.14 66.68 32.01
CA GLU A 13 50.46 65.40 31.91
C GLU A 13 50.10 65.13 30.44
N SER A 14 50.40 63.93 29.96
CA SER A 14 50.08 63.50 28.59
C SER A 14 48.58 63.64 28.34
N GLY A 15 48.21 64.35 27.27
CA GLY A 15 46.81 64.45 26.82
C GLY A 15 46.24 63.12 26.31
N PHE A 16 47.10 62.13 26.09
CA PHE A 16 46.70 60.76 25.77
C PHE A 16 46.82 59.91 27.04
N ARG A 17 45.71 59.80 27.76
CA ARG A 17 45.52 58.86 28.86
C ARG A 17 44.43 57.88 28.51
N THR A 18 44.69 56.61 28.76
CA THR A 18 43.65 55.58 28.67
C THR A 18 42.63 55.79 29.79
N PRO A 19 41.34 55.51 29.55
CA PRO A 19 40.34 55.49 30.62
C PRO A 19 40.76 54.57 31.76
N ASN A 20 40.31 54.88 32.97
CA ASN A 20 40.50 54.02 34.13
C ASN A 20 40.01 52.60 33.81
N ASP A 21 40.80 51.60 34.20
CA ASP A 21 40.49 50.18 34.06
C ASP A 21 40.20 49.72 32.61
N TYR A 22 40.72 50.45 31.61
CA TYR A 22 40.57 50.08 30.20
C TYR A 22 41.12 48.68 29.91
N PHE A 23 42.34 48.39 30.38
CA PHE A 23 43.00 47.10 30.17
C PHE A 23 42.42 45.99 31.03
N GLU A 24 42.03 46.30 32.27
CA GLU A 24 41.41 45.35 33.20
C GLU A 24 40.07 44.81 32.64
N ASN A 25 39.25 45.68 32.06
CA ASN A 25 37.94 45.31 31.52
C ASN A 25 37.96 44.89 30.04
N PHE A 26 39.11 44.97 29.37
CA PHE A 26 39.22 44.68 27.94
C PHE A 26 38.88 43.22 27.62
N SER A 27 39.42 42.28 28.42
CA SER A 27 39.20 40.85 28.22
C SER A 27 37.72 40.46 28.34
N VAL A 28 37.03 41.01 29.34
CA VAL A 28 35.59 40.77 29.56
C VAL A 28 34.78 41.29 28.37
N LYS A 29 35.01 42.53 27.95
CA LYS A 29 34.33 43.13 26.79
C LYS A 29 34.60 42.39 25.49
N MET A 30 35.80 41.83 25.32
CA MET A 30 36.16 41.04 24.16
C MET A 30 35.41 39.71 24.15
N MET A 31 35.31 39.03 25.30
CA MET A 31 34.59 37.77 25.45
C MET A 31 33.08 37.93 25.21
N GLU A 32 32.47 39.01 25.69
CA GLU A 32 31.05 39.33 25.47
C GLU A 32 30.72 39.64 24.00
N ARG A 33 31.71 40.11 23.23
CA ARG A 33 31.57 40.42 21.80
C ARG A 33 31.77 39.21 20.90
N LEU A 34 32.31 38.10 21.44
CA LEU A 34 32.42 36.87 20.69
C LEU A 34 31.04 36.21 20.59
N PRO A 35 30.64 35.75 19.39
CA PRO A 35 29.40 35.01 19.24
C PRO A 35 29.47 33.76 20.12
N ALA A 36 28.46 33.58 20.99
CA ALA A 36 28.33 32.38 21.79
C ALA A 36 28.31 31.17 20.84
N SER A 37 29.30 30.29 20.99
CA SER A 37 29.37 29.06 20.19
C SER A 37 28.36 28.07 20.76
N GLU A 38 27.09 28.26 20.41
CA GLU A 38 26.10 27.22 20.62
C GLU A 38 26.43 26.05 19.69
N PRO A 39 26.51 24.80 20.20
CA PRO A 39 26.74 23.65 19.35
C PRO A 39 25.59 23.55 18.34
N LYS A 40 25.93 23.45 17.05
CA LYS A 40 24.95 23.33 15.96
C LYS A 40 24.18 22.01 16.10
N VAL A 41 23.08 22.04 16.83
CA VAL A 41 22.18 20.89 16.98
C VAL A 41 21.31 20.76 15.73
N ILE A 42 21.42 19.63 15.05
CA ILE A 42 20.51 19.24 13.98
C ILE A 42 19.57 18.17 14.52
N SER A 43 18.26 18.35 14.34
CA SER A 43 17.32 17.34 14.82
C SER A 43 17.46 16.06 13.97
N ILE A 44 17.74 14.95 14.64
CA ILE A 44 17.92 13.63 14.00
C ILE A 44 16.63 13.17 13.33
N PHE A 45 15.49 13.47 13.95
CA PHE A 45 14.18 13.12 13.44
C PHE A 45 13.85 13.82 12.13
N GLN A 46 14.16 15.12 11.97
CA GLN A 46 13.87 15.82 10.71
C GLN A 46 14.67 15.27 9.52
N LYS A 47 15.93 14.85 9.73
CA LYS A 47 16.76 14.30 8.65
C LYS A 47 16.39 12.86 8.27
N ARG A 48 15.85 12.08 9.21
CA ARG A 48 15.52 10.67 8.99
C ARG A 48 14.04 10.38 8.74
N LYS A 49 13.17 11.42 8.65
CA LYS A 49 11.74 11.24 8.38
C LYS A 49 11.48 10.39 7.13
N THR A 50 12.27 10.57 6.06
CA THR A 50 12.13 9.81 4.82
C THR A 50 12.45 8.32 5.01
N LEU A 51 13.46 7.97 5.81
CA LEU A 51 13.77 6.59 6.15
C LEU A 51 12.67 5.95 7.00
N PHE A 52 12.14 6.67 7.99
CA PHE A 52 11.00 6.19 8.78
C PHE A 52 9.74 6.03 7.91
N MET A 53 9.48 6.94 6.98
CA MET A 53 8.37 6.81 6.02
C MET A 53 8.56 5.62 5.07
N MET A 54 9.80 5.34 4.64
CA MET A 54 10.11 4.17 3.79
C MET A 54 9.86 2.85 4.54
N ILE A 55 10.33 2.75 5.78
CA ILE A 55 10.09 1.58 6.64
C ILE A 55 8.58 1.39 6.88
N ALA A 56 7.86 2.48 7.15
CA ALA A 56 6.40 2.44 7.35
C ALA A 56 5.68 1.98 6.07
N ALA A 57 6.07 2.47 4.90
CA ALA A 57 5.48 2.06 3.62
C ALA A 57 5.69 0.57 3.34
N ILE A 58 6.91 0.05 3.58
CA ILE A 58 7.21 -1.38 3.43
C ILE A 58 6.37 -2.22 4.40
N LEU A 59 6.20 -1.77 5.64
CA LEU A 59 5.38 -2.45 6.65
C LEU A 59 3.90 -2.51 6.22
N VAL A 60 3.36 -1.40 5.72
CA VAL A 60 1.98 -1.35 5.20
C VAL A 60 1.81 -2.32 4.03
N LEU A 61 2.75 -2.35 3.09
CA LEU A 61 2.70 -3.30 1.97
C LEU A 61 2.77 -4.74 2.46
N ALA A 62 3.64 -5.06 3.42
CA ALA A 62 3.77 -6.39 3.99
C ALA A 62 2.48 -6.85 4.71
N LEU A 63 1.82 -5.95 5.44
CA LEU A 63 0.53 -6.24 6.07
C LEU A 63 -0.61 -6.40 5.06
N MET A 64 -0.49 -5.84 3.86
CA MET A 64 -1.50 -5.96 2.80
C MET A 64 -1.45 -7.32 2.08
N ILE A 65 -0.32 -8.03 2.11
CA ILE A 65 -0.12 -9.33 1.44
C ILE A 65 -1.20 -10.36 1.81
N PRO A 66 -1.48 -10.67 3.10
CA PRO A 66 -2.49 -11.66 3.46
C PRO A 66 -3.90 -11.25 3.02
N ILE A 67 -4.22 -9.96 2.97
CA ILE A 67 -5.54 -9.47 2.54
C ILE A 67 -5.76 -9.82 1.07
N ILE A 68 -4.76 -9.56 0.23
CA ILE A 68 -4.82 -9.83 -1.22
C ILE A 68 -4.83 -11.34 -1.48
N ALA A 69 -4.03 -12.12 -0.75
CA ALA A 69 -3.97 -13.58 -0.90
C ALA A 69 -5.30 -14.27 -0.54
N ASN A 70 -5.98 -13.81 0.51
CA ASN A 70 -7.25 -14.38 0.94
C ASN A 70 -8.45 -13.92 0.09
N TRP A 71 -8.32 -12.83 -0.67
CA TRP A 71 -9.40 -12.31 -1.52
C TRP A 71 -9.72 -13.24 -2.71
N SER A 72 -8.72 -13.97 -3.20
CA SER A 72 -8.89 -14.90 -4.34
C SER A 72 -9.47 -16.26 -3.95
N GLN A 73 -9.50 -16.62 -2.66
CA GLN A 73 -9.95 -17.95 -2.19
C GLN A 73 -11.46 -18.03 -1.94
N ASN A 74 -12.19 -16.92 -2.08
CA ASN A 74 -13.63 -16.86 -1.83
C ASN A 74 -14.47 -17.12 -3.10
N LYS A 75 -13.90 -17.84 -4.08
CA LYS A 75 -14.72 -18.49 -5.10
C LYS A 75 -15.28 -19.73 -4.43
N GLN A 76 -16.48 -19.62 -3.86
CA GLN A 76 -17.26 -20.81 -3.49
C GLN A 76 -17.46 -21.61 -4.77
N GLU A 77 -16.61 -22.59 -5.02
CA GLU A 77 -16.90 -23.62 -6.00
C GLU A 77 -18.17 -24.32 -5.52
N LEU A 78 -19.19 -24.31 -6.37
CA LEU A 78 -20.45 -24.97 -6.06
C LEU A 78 -20.17 -26.46 -5.90
N ASP A 79 -20.40 -26.97 -4.70
CA ASP A 79 -20.29 -28.40 -4.43
C ASP A 79 -21.32 -29.15 -5.28
N SER A 80 -20.85 -30.11 -6.07
CA SER A 80 -21.69 -30.86 -7.01
C SER A 80 -22.80 -31.61 -6.28
N VAL A 81 -22.51 -32.12 -5.08
CA VAL A 81 -23.51 -32.82 -4.25
C VAL A 81 -24.57 -31.85 -3.75
N ALA A 82 -24.20 -30.64 -3.36
CA ALA A 82 -25.15 -29.60 -2.98
C ALA A 82 -26.04 -29.18 -4.16
N LEU A 83 -25.47 -29.05 -5.36
CA LEU A 83 -26.20 -28.70 -6.58
C LEU A 83 -27.19 -29.81 -6.99
N GLU A 84 -26.76 -31.07 -6.94
CA GLU A 84 -27.59 -32.24 -7.23
C GLU A 84 -28.78 -32.32 -6.27
N ASN A 85 -28.54 -32.15 -4.98
CA ASN A 85 -29.61 -32.12 -3.97
C ASN A 85 -30.57 -30.96 -4.22
N TYR A 86 -30.06 -29.78 -4.60
CA TYR A 86 -30.91 -28.63 -4.92
C TYR A 86 -31.83 -28.92 -6.11
N ILE A 87 -31.29 -29.44 -7.22
CA ILE A 87 -32.09 -29.76 -8.41
C ILE A 87 -33.07 -30.90 -8.13
N THR A 88 -32.69 -31.89 -7.30
CA THR A 88 -33.52 -33.06 -7.02
C THR A 88 -34.68 -32.74 -6.08
N TYR A 89 -34.44 -31.94 -5.03
CA TYR A 89 -35.45 -31.69 -4.00
C TYR A 89 -36.26 -30.40 -4.23
N GLN A 90 -35.74 -29.46 -5.01
CA GLN A 90 -36.46 -28.23 -5.30
C GLN A 90 -37.39 -28.41 -6.51
N SER A 91 -38.68 -28.17 -6.31
CA SER A 91 -39.72 -28.39 -7.33
C SER A 91 -39.94 -27.22 -8.29
N ASN A 92 -39.07 -26.23 -8.31
CA ASN A 92 -39.24 -24.99 -9.08
C ASN A 92 -38.67 -25.08 -10.51
N VAL A 93 -37.92 -26.13 -10.81
CA VAL A 93 -37.32 -26.37 -12.13
C VAL A 93 -37.83 -27.72 -12.63
N ASN A 94 -38.41 -27.73 -13.83
CA ASN A 94 -38.82 -28.95 -14.49
C ASN A 94 -37.71 -29.47 -15.43
N GLN A 95 -37.77 -30.75 -15.80
CA GLN A 95 -36.87 -31.36 -16.76
C GLN A 95 -36.85 -30.62 -18.10
N TYR A 96 -37.99 -30.13 -18.57
CA TYR A 96 -38.08 -29.36 -19.82
C TYR A 96 -37.38 -28.01 -19.73
N ASP A 97 -37.43 -27.35 -18.56
CA ASP A 97 -36.72 -26.08 -18.35
C ASP A 97 -35.21 -26.29 -18.43
N LEU A 98 -34.70 -27.40 -17.86
CA LEU A 98 -33.29 -27.75 -17.95
C LEU A 98 -32.86 -28.06 -19.39
N ILE A 99 -33.69 -28.75 -20.17
CA ILE A 99 -33.40 -29.09 -21.57
C ILE A 99 -33.33 -27.82 -22.43
N ASN A 100 -34.22 -26.85 -22.20
CA ASN A 100 -34.27 -25.60 -22.96
C ASN A 100 -33.05 -24.71 -22.73
N GLU A 101 -32.44 -24.79 -21.55
CA GLU A 101 -31.22 -24.05 -21.20
C GLU A 101 -29.93 -24.74 -21.69
N LEU A 102 -30.01 -25.96 -22.23
CA LEU A 102 -28.86 -26.66 -22.80
C LEU A 102 -28.64 -26.28 -24.25
N GLU A 103 -27.46 -25.76 -24.58
CA GLU A 103 -27.06 -25.52 -25.95
C GLU A 103 -26.61 -26.82 -26.65
N THR A 104 -26.65 -26.83 -27.98
CA THR A 104 -26.22 -28.00 -28.79
C THR A 104 -24.76 -28.40 -28.52
N GLU A 105 -23.90 -27.43 -28.22
CA GLU A 105 -22.51 -27.66 -27.83
C GLU A 105 -22.43 -28.41 -26.49
N ASP A 106 -23.28 -28.08 -25.53
CA ASP A 106 -23.29 -28.75 -24.21
C ASP A 106 -23.81 -30.18 -24.31
N ILE A 107 -24.85 -30.41 -25.12
CA ILE A 107 -25.36 -31.75 -25.41
C ILE A 107 -24.26 -32.63 -26.03
N SER A 108 -23.43 -32.08 -26.93
CA SER A 108 -22.32 -32.81 -27.55
C SER A 108 -21.21 -33.20 -26.55
N LYS A 109 -21.08 -32.45 -25.45
CA LYS A 109 -20.12 -32.72 -24.37
C LYS A 109 -20.64 -33.74 -23.36
N ILE A 110 -21.95 -34.03 -23.35
CA ILE A 110 -22.52 -35.10 -22.53
C ILE A 110 -21.95 -36.43 -23.05
N LYS A 111 -21.00 -36.98 -22.29
CA LYS A 111 -20.39 -38.26 -22.61
C LYS A 111 -21.41 -39.38 -22.41
N ILE A 112 -22.05 -39.79 -23.50
CA ILE A 112 -22.77 -41.04 -23.54
C ILE A 112 -21.71 -42.14 -23.70
N ASN A 113 -21.30 -42.75 -22.58
CA ASN A 113 -20.34 -43.86 -22.56
C ASN A 113 -20.90 -45.17 -23.16
N VAL A 114 -22.07 -45.10 -23.81
CA VAL A 114 -22.74 -46.23 -24.45
C VAL A 114 -22.74 -45.94 -25.95
N ALA A 115 -22.13 -46.82 -26.74
CA ALA A 115 -22.30 -46.78 -28.19
C ALA A 115 -23.75 -47.19 -28.49
N ILE A 116 -24.63 -46.21 -28.64
CA ILE A 116 -26.02 -46.44 -29.02
C ILE A 116 -26.05 -46.55 -30.54
N GLU A 117 -26.54 -47.67 -31.07
CA GLU A 117 -26.75 -47.83 -32.50
C GLU A 117 -27.89 -46.93 -32.97
N ASP A 118 -27.73 -46.24 -34.11
CA ASP A 118 -28.74 -45.35 -34.70
C ASP A 118 -30.11 -46.03 -34.86
N LYS A 119 -30.10 -47.32 -35.18
CA LYS A 119 -31.32 -48.14 -35.30
C LYS A 119 -32.07 -48.29 -33.97
N ALA A 120 -31.35 -48.37 -32.85
CA ALA A 120 -31.98 -48.43 -31.53
C ALA A 120 -32.62 -47.08 -31.16
N ILE A 121 -32.00 -45.97 -31.57
CA ILE A 121 -32.58 -44.62 -31.41
C ILE A 121 -33.85 -44.50 -32.26
N GLU A 122 -33.79 -44.91 -33.52
CA GLU A 122 -34.92 -44.86 -34.45
C GLU A 122 -36.11 -45.68 -33.93
N ASP A 123 -35.88 -46.89 -33.42
CA ASP A 123 -36.93 -47.75 -32.89
C ASP A 123 -37.61 -47.14 -31.64
N VAL A 124 -36.81 -46.59 -30.71
CA VAL A 124 -37.33 -45.92 -29.50
C VAL A 124 -38.10 -44.65 -29.85
N LEU A 125 -37.63 -43.87 -30.82
CA LEU A 125 -38.31 -42.67 -31.29
C LEU A 125 -39.60 -43.01 -32.05
N ALA A 126 -39.58 -44.04 -32.90
CA ALA A 126 -40.75 -44.49 -33.63
C ALA A 126 -41.84 -45.08 -32.71
N MET A 127 -41.45 -45.67 -31.58
CA MET A 127 -42.39 -46.10 -30.54
C MET A 127 -42.97 -44.96 -29.71
N ASN A 128 -42.40 -43.75 -29.80
CA ASN A 128 -42.89 -42.60 -29.05
C ASN A 128 -44.13 -42.01 -29.73
N SER A 129 -45.28 -42.08 -29.05
CA SER A 129 -46.56 -41.58 -29.57
C SER A 129 -46.60 -40.06 -29.81
N ASN A 130 -45.62 -39.31 -29.28
CA ASN A 130 -45.51 -37.87 -29.42
C ASN A 130 -44.41 -37.46 -30.41
N LEU A 131 -43.83 -38.39 -31.17
CA LEU A 131 -42.77 -38.10 -32.15
C LEU A 131 -43.18 -37.00 -33.13
N GLU A 132 -44.42 -37.04 -33.61
CA GLU A 132 -44.95 -36.03 -34.54
C GLU A 132 -45.01 -34.63 -33.91
N ASN A 133 -45.29 -34.53 -32.60
CA ASN A 133 -45.27 -33.26 -31.89
C ASN A 133 -43.84 -32.69 -31.77
N LEU A 134 -42.83 -33.55 -31.57
CA LEU A 134 -41.43 -33.15 -31.46
C LEU A 134 -40.82 -32.67 -32.79
N LEU A 135 -41.43 -33.02 -33.92
CA LEU A 135 -41.01 -32.56 -35.25
C LEU A 135 -41.70 -31.25 -35.69
N LEU A 136 -42.76 -30.86 -34.98
CA LEU A 136 -43.57 -29.68 -35.29
C LEU A 136 -43.25 -28.47 -34.39
N GLU A 137 -42.57 -28.69 -33.28
CA GLU A 137 -42.01 -27.68 -32.39
C GLU A 137 -40.60 -27.26 -32.86
#